data_AF-A0A0K3A990-F1
#
_entry.id   AF-A0A0K3A990-F1
#
_cell.length_a   1.000
_cell.length_b   1.000
_cell.length_c   1.000
_cell.angle_alpha   90.00
_cell.angle_beta   90.00
_cell.angle_gamma   90.00
#
_symmetry.space_group_name_H-M   'P 1'
#
loop_
_entity.id
_entity.type
_entity.pdbx_description
1 polymer ?
#
loop_
_entity_poly.entity_id
_entity_poly.type
_entity_poly.pdbx_seq_one_letter_code
_entity_poly.pdbx_strand_id
1 'polypeptide(L)' 'MVFSWIEWPDKATRDAGMKKMMEDPRMDPAVNPMPFDGKRMIYGGFVPVLELNK' A
#
# COMPACT_ATOMS: atom_id res chain seq x y z
N MET A 1 0.60 -16.20 -6.09
CA MET A 1 1.63 -15.23 -5.66
C MET A 1 1.41 -13.96 -6.48
N VAL A 2 1.26 -12.81 -5.82
CA VAL A 2 1.09 -11.50 -6.49
C VAL A 2 2.20 -10.59 -5.98
N PHE A 3 2.88 -9.92 -6.90
CA PHE A 3 3.88 -8.90 -6.58
C PHE A 3 3.31 -7.55 -7.03
N SER A 4 3.12 -6.65 -6.07
CA SER A 4 2.58 -5.31 -6.31
C SER A 4 3.35 -4.27 -5.50
N TRP A 5 3.39 -3.04 -6.00
CA TRP A 5 3.95 -1.89 -5.30
C TRP A 5 3.10 -0.66 -5.58
N ILE A 6 3.26 0.35 -4.72
CA ILE A 6 2.63 1.66 -4.88
C ILE A 6 3.76 2.67 -4.86
N GLU A 7 3.86 3.46 -5.92
CA GLU A 7 4.84 4.53 -6.04
C GLU A 7 4.31 5.78 -5.34
N TRP A 8 5.17 6.39 -4.53
CA TRP A 8 4.87 7.61 -3.81
C TRP A 8 5.98 8.62 -4.07
N PRO A 9 5.66 9.93 -4.21
CA PRO A 9 6.68 10.95 -4.43
C PRO A 9 7.62 11.11 -3.23
N ASP A 10 7.12 10.89 -2.02
CA ASP A 10 7.89 11.02 -0.79
C ASP A 10 7.28 10.18 0.35
N LYS A 11 8.06 10.00 1.43
CA LYS A 11 7.67 9.22 2.60
C LYS A 11 6.49 9.85 3.36
N ALA A 12 6.42 11.17 3.46
CA ALA A 12 5.35 11.84 4.20
C ALA A 12 4.00 11.67 3.48
N THR A 13 3.99 11.74 2.15
CA THR A 13 2.83 11.45 1.30
C THR A 13 2.40 10.00 1.44
N ARG A 14 3.34 9.05 1.45
CA ARG A 14 3.04 7.63 1.71
C ARG A 14 2.39 7.43 3.07
N ASP A 15 2.93 8.04 4.13
CA ASP A 15 2.43 7.87 5.50
C ASP A 15 1.05 8.51 5.66
N ALA A 16 0.83 9.70 5.08
CA ALA A 16 -0.48 10.36 5.06
C ALA A 16 -1.51 9.57 4.23
N GLY A 17 -1.10 9.01 3.09
CA GLY A 17 -1.94 8.18 2.23
C GLY A 17 -2.37 6.89 2.91
N MET A 18 -1.42 6.20 3.56
CA MET A 18 -1.70 4.99 4.34
C MET A 18 -2.68 5.28 5.49
N LYS A 19 -2.49 6.38 6.22
CA LYS A 19 -3.41 6.78 7.28
C LYS A 19 -4.83 7.00 6.74
N LYS A 20 -4.96 7.77 5.66
CA LYS A 20 -6.26 8.01 5.01
C LYS A 20 -6.93 6.73 4.53
N MET A 21 -6.15 5.81 3.95
CA MET A 21 -6.66 4.52 3.48
C MET A 21 -7.24 3.67 4.62
N MET A 22 -6.60 3.68 5.79
CA MET A 22 -7.08 2.96 6.98
C MET A 22 -8.33 3.60 7.60
N GLU A 23 -8.50 4.91 7.43
CA GLU A 23 -9.66 5.68 7.91
C GLU A 23 -10.80 5.74 6.87
N ASP A 24 -10.58 5.23 5.65
CA ASP A 24 -11.54 5.34 4.56
C ASP A 24 -12.67 4.30 4.70
N PRO A 25 -13.94 4.73 4.78
CA PRO A 25 -15.08 3.81 4.89
C PRO A 25 -15.21 2.83 3.71
N ARG A 26 -14.61 3.14 2.55
CA ARG A 26 -14.61 2.24 1.37
C ARG A 26 -13.69 1.04 1.54
N MET A 27 -12.76 1.11 2.49
CA MET A 27 -11.83 0.04 2.83
C MET A 27 -12.31 -0.77 4.05
N ASP A 28 -13.54 -0.53 4.52
CA ASP A 28 -14.13 -1.27 5.62
C ASP A 28 -14.22 -2.76 5.27
N PRO A 29 -13.55 -3.66 6.03
CA PRO A 29 -13.59 -5.09 5.80
C PRO A 29 -14.99 -5.71 5.85
N ALA A 30 -15.97 -5.06 6.50
CA ALA A 30 -17.35 -5.52 6.55
C ALA A 30 -18.08 -5.32 5.21
N VAL A 31 -17.71 -4.29 4.44
CA VAL A 31 -18.29 -3.98 3.12
C VAL A 31 -17.42 -4.57 2.00
N ASN A 32 -16.11 -4.61 2.20
CA ASN A 32 -15.14 -5.06 1.22
C ASN A 32 -14.16 -6.08 1.85
N PRO A 33 -14.58 -7.36 1.99
CA PRO A 33 -13.77 -8.37 2.62
C PRO A 33 -12.52 -8.65 1.78
N MET A 34 -11.35 -8.77 2.44
CA MET A 34 -10.11 -9.10 1.74
C MET A 34 -10.24 -10.44 1.01
N PRO A 35 -10.01 -10.49 -0.33
CA PRO A 35 -10.16 -11.72 -1.12
C PRO A 35 -8.99 -12.71 -0.94
N PHE A 36 -8.05 -12.41 -0.03
CA PHE A 36 -6.89 -13.24 0.28
C PHE A 36 -6.58 -13.20 1.78
N ASP A 37 -5.75 -14.13 2.23
CA ASP A 37 -5.33 -14.22 3.63
C ASP A 37 -4.30 -13.13 3.98
N GLY A 38 -4.77 -12.06 4.60
CA GLY A 38 -3.95 -10.93 5.04
C GLY A 38 -2.85 -11.32 6.04
N LYS A 39 -2.95 -12.44 6.76
CA LYS A 39 -1.89 -12.88 7.69
C LYS A 39 -0.60 -13.29 6.95
N ARG A 40 -0.73 -13.70 5.69
CA ARG A 40 0.40 -14.08 4.82
C ARG A 40 0.87 -12.93 3.93
N MET A 41 0.27 -11.75 4.04
CA MET A 41 0.69 -10.57 3.29
C MET A 41 1.97 -10.00 3.90
N ILE A 42 3.01 -9.88 3.08
CA ILE A 42 4.27 -9.24 3.43
C ILE A 42 4.28 -7.87 2.74
N TYR A 43 4.48 -6.81 3.51
CA TYR A 43 4.56 -5.44 2.99
C TYR A 43 5.75 -4.69 3.61
N GLY A 44 6.31 -3.74 2.87
CA GLY A 44 7.44 -2.94 3.29
C GLY A 44 7.51 -1.62 2.51
N GLY A 45 8.11 -0.60 3.13
CA GLY A 45 8.41 0.67 2.47
C GLY A 45 9.87 0.69 2.04
N PHE A 46 10.12 1.02 0.78
CA PHE A 46 11.47 1.08 0.20
C PHE A 46 11.70 2.45 -0.43
N VAL A 47 12.92 2.98 -0.29
CA VAL A 47 13.36 4.17 -1.01
C VAL A 47 14.04 3.71 -2.30
N PRO A 48 13.61 4.18 -3.48
CA PRO A 48 14.27 3.84 -4.74
C PRO A 48 15.69 4.41 -4.75
N VAL A 49 16.68 3.56 -5.01
CA VAL A 49 18.11 3.94 -5.12
C VAL A 49 18.50 4.19 -6.58
N LEU A 50 17.80 3.56 -7.52
CA LEU A 50 17.98 3.70 -8.95
C LEU A 50 16.61 3.78 -9.62
N GLU A 51 16.41 4.81 -10.42
CA GLU A 51 15.28 4.93 -11.33
C GLU A 51 15.85 5.16 -12.74
N LEU A 52 15.51 4.26 -13.66
CA LEU A 52 15.92 4.39 -15.05
C LEU A 52 14.81 5.10 -15.81
N ASN A 53 15.01 6.39 -16.06
CA ASN A 53 14.14 7.16 -16.95
C ASN A 53 14.31 6.62 -18.38
N LYS A 54 13.19 6.33 -19.06
CA LYS A 54 13.18 5.91 -20.47
C LYS A 54 13.59 7.04 -21.40
#